data_AF-A0A8T8TUX4-F1
#
_entry.id   AF-A0A8T8TUX4-F1
#
_cell.length_a   1.000
_cell.length_b   1.000
_cell.length_c   1.000
_cell.angle_alpha   90.00
_cell.angle_beta   90.00
_cell.angle_gamma   90.00
#
_symmetry.space_group_name_H-M   'P 1'
#
loop_
_entity.id
_entity.type
_entity.pdbx_description
1 polymer ?
#
loop_
_entity_poly.entity_id
_entity_poly.type
_entity_poly.pdbx_seq_one_letter_code
_entity_poly.pdbx_strand_id
1 'polypeptide(L)'
;MLKLCYTQPQHDYTITSADILNILGIKTVIALDARHQHARQNSTSPPKEASKPIDLRSQLSDTSPPPSPAPAPQPTPKRSLRPYIYATLFFMIGVTAGQYVRLILAPPPLPPAGTKEDDIMITYLQNQASKLPIVQSLSSDPNWVHHDAYTSLPNHERSHRLTTGPLAGARAIGGYQRIFYNTESGETVSVIWFGGAIAGWPGVTHGGVTATLMDESLGRCAIRQFPGRTGVTANLELNYLKPVVTNSFYVIRAVPELGATERKCWVSARLETLEGVVCVEAKALFVVPKKYATRKIEGAF
;
A
#
# COMPACT_ATOMS: atom_id res chain seq x y z
N MET A 1 11.39 -30.40 -36.71
CA MET A 1 10.22 -31.32 -36.60
C MET A 1 10.05 -31.55 -35.10
N LEU A 2 9.10 -31.03 -34.34
CA LEU A 2 7.78 -30.45 -34.61
C LEU A 2 7.61 -29.07 -33.95
N LYS A 3 6.95 -28.16 -34.66
CA LYS A 3 6.27 -26.97 -34.14
C LYS A 3 4.93 -27.44 -33.56
N LEU A 4 4.61 -27.09 -32.31
CA LEU A 4 3.24 -27.11 -31.81
C LEU A 4 2.81 -25.67 -31.51
N CYS A 5 1.93 -25.20 -32.38
CA CYS A 5 1.27 -23.91 -32.37
C CYS A 5 0.00 -24.08 -31.55
N TYR A 6 -0.19 -23.30 -30.48
CA TYR A 6 -1.46 -23.24 -29.76
C TYR A 6 -1.95 -21.79 -29.74
N THR A 7 -2.99 -21.55 -30.52
CA THR A 7 -3.71 -20.29 -30.72
C THR A 7 -4.62 -19.98 -29.54
N GLN A 8 -4.46 -18.79 -28.96
CA GLN A 8 -5.40 -18.17 -28.01
C GLN A 8 -6.66 -17.64 -28.71
N PRO A 9 -7.84 -17.66 -28.06
CA PRO A 9 -8.90 -16.71 -28.37
C PRO A 9 -8.75 -15.47 -27.47
N GLN A 10 -8.68 -14.29 -28.09
CA GLN A 10 -8.79 -13.02 -27.37
C GLN A 10 -10.24 -12.71 -27.04
N HIS A 11 -10.53 -12.47 -25.76
CA HIS A 11 -11.72 -11.75 -25.34
C HIS A 11 -11.29 -10.39 -24.79
N ASP A 12 -11.50 -9.35 -25.59
CA ASP A 12 -11.40 -7.96 -25.16
C ASP A 12 -12.57 -7.63 -24.24
N TYR A 13 -12.28 -7.40 -22.96
CA TYR A 13 -13.20 -6.77 -22.02
C TYR A 13 -12.68 -5.37 -21.70
N THR A 14 -13.11 -4.39 -22.49
CA THR A 14 -12.95 -2.96 -22.17
C THR A 14 -13.99 -2.55 -21.13
N ILE A 15 -13.58 -2.45 -19.87
CA ILE A 15 -14.43 -1.90 -18.79
C ILE A 15 -14.37 -0.38 -18.89
N THR A 16 -15.49 0.25 -19.23
CA THR A 16 -15.60 1.71 -19.24
C THR A 16 -16.06 2.23 -17.88
N SER A 17 -15.64 3.44 -17.51
CA SER A 17 -15.97 4.08 -16.21
C SER A 17 -17.47 4.27 -15.94
N ALA A 18 -18.34 3.97 -16.91
CA ALA A 18 -19.80 4.01 -16.78
C ALA A 18 -20.38 2.73 -16.15
N ASP A 19 -19.69 1.59 -16.20
CA ASP A 19 -20.21 0.31 -15.71
C ASP A 19 -20.03 0.11 -14.20
N ILE A 20 -19.14 0.88 -13.56
CA ILE A 20 -18.89 0.80 -12.11
C ILE A 20 -19.93 1.62 -11.29
N LEU A 21 -20.61 2.59 -11.92
CA LEU A 21 -21.54 3.49 -11.22
C LEU A 21 -22.98 2.95 -11.08
N ASN A 22 -23.33 1.85 -11.76
CA ASN A 22 -24.67 1.23 -11.64
C ASN A 22 -24.78 0.15 -10.56
N ILE A 23 -23.68 -0.28 -9.93
CA ILE A 23 -23.68 -1.33 -8.90
C ILE A 23 -23.92 -0.77 -7.47
N LEU A 24 -23.79 0.54 -7.26
CA LEU A 24 -23.76 1.14 -5.92
C LEU A 24 -24.90 2.10 -5.56
N GLY A 25 -25.99 2.17 -6.34
CA GLY A 25 -27.29 2.67 -5.84
C GLY A 25 -27.29 4.04 -5.13
N ILE A 26 -26.41 4.98 -5.49
CA ILE A 26 -26.35 6.31 -4.89
C ILE A 26 -26.92 7.33 -5.88
N LYS A 27 -28.13 7.81 -5.61
CA LYS A 27 -28.71 8.97 -6.30
C LYS A 27 -28.15 10.24 -5.66
N THR A 28 -27.26 10.93 -6.37
CA THR A 28 -26.84 12.30 -6.01
C THR A 28 -27.65 13.31 -6.83
N VAL A 29 -28.39 14.17 -6.15
CA VAL A 29 -29.11 15.31 -6.71
C VAL A 29 -28.19 16.54 -6.63
N ILE A 30 -27.76 17.06 -7.77
CA ILE A 30 -27.25 18.44 -7.89
C ILE A 30 -27.77 18.99 -9.22
N ALA A 31 -28.57 20.06 -9.17
CA ALA A 31 -28.80 20.95 -10.29
C ALA A 31 -28.77 22.39 -9.79
N LEU A 32 -27.72 23.11 -10.17
CA LEU A 32 -27.62 24.56 -10.19
C LEU A 32 -28.40 25.05 -11.42
N ASP A 33 -29.26 26.06 -11.27
CA ASP A 33 -29.91 26.76 -12.38
C ASP A 33 -29.37 28.18 -12.50
N ALA A 34 -29.03 28.58 -13.72
CA ALA A 34 -28.51 29.89 -14.06
C ALA A 34 -28.97 30.32 -15.48
N ARG A 35 -29.66 31.48 -15.49
CA ARG A 35 -29.72 32.55 -16.52
C ARG A 35 -30.75 32.47 -17.67
N HIS A 36 -31.65 33.45 -17.63
CA HIS A 36 -32.06 34.45 -18.65
C HIS A 36 -32.27 34.04 -20.13
N GLN A 37 -33.44 34.41 -20.72
CA GLN A 37 -33.63 35.63 -21.53
C GLN A 37 -35.08 35.83 -22.08
N HIS A 38 -35.45 37.13 -22.09
CA HIS A 38 -36.47 37.94 -22.79
C HIS A 38 -37.51 37.39 -23.80
N ALA A 39 -38.73 37.97 -23.72
CA ALA A 39 -39.42 38.57 -24.87
C ALA A 39 -40.42 39.67 -24.46
N ARG A 40 -40.47 40.74 -25.27
CA ARG A 40 -41.18 42.03 -25.15
C ARG A 40 -42.53 41.96 -25.90
N GLN A 41 -43.51 42.78 -25.52
CA GLN A 41 -44.35 43.54 -26.48
C GLN A 41 -45.13 44.68 -25.77
N ASN A 42 -45.10 45.86 -26.40
CA ASN A 42 -45.70 47.14 -25.98
C ASN A 42 -46.85 47.52 -26.93
N SER A 43 -47.82 48.32 -26.45
CA SER A 43 -48.57 49.31 -27.25
C SER A 43 -49.17 50.41 -26.33
N THR A 44 -48.67 51.66 -26.31
CA THR A 44 -49.21 52.94 -26.93
C THR A 44 -50.65 53.32 -26.49
N SER A 45 -51.09 54.53 -26.09
CA SER A 45 -50.58 55.90 -25.78
C SER A 45 -51.77 56.75 -25.18
N PRO A 46 -51.56 57.96 -24.57
CA PRO A 46 -52.58 58.77 -23.83
C PRO A 46 -53.09 59.98 -24.68
N PRO A 47 -53.71 61.11 -24.19
CA PRO A 47 -54.32 61.50 -22.89
C PRO A 47 -55.72 62.22 -23.02
N LYS A 48 -56.42 62.51 -21.91
CA LYS A 48 -57.08 63.83 -21.63
C LYS A 48 -57.83 63.84 -20.29
N GLU A 49 -57.53 64.88 -19.51
CA GLU A 49 -58.13 65.25 -18.23
C GLU A 49 -59.33 66.18 -18.48
N ALA A 50 -60.51 65.90 -17.87
CA ALA A 50 -61.37 66.90 -17.23
C ALA A 50 -62.71 66.32 -16.71
N SER A 51 -63.06 66.82 -15.52
CA SER A 51 -64.37 66.92 -14.85
C SER A 51 -64.90 65.71 -14.04
N LYS A 52 -64.93 65.91 -12.71
CA LYS A 52 -65.62 65.06 -11.72
C LYS A 52 -67.14 65.15 -11.87
N PRO A 53 -67.85 64.03 -11.62
CA PRO A 53 -69.18 64.09 -11.03
C PRO A 53 -69.26 63.32 -9.70
N ILE A 54 -69.66 64.06 -8.67
CA ILE A 54 -70.44 63.74 -7.47
C ILE A 54 -70.51 62.25 -7.07
N ASP A 55 -69.82 61.93 -5.97
CA ASP A 55 -69.75 60.60 -5.37
C ASP A 55 -70.95 60.33 -4.45
N LEU A 56 -71.97 59.70 -5.02
CA LEU A 56 -73.19 59.21 -4.33
C LEU A 56 -72.90 58.06 -3.36
N ARG A 57 -71.65 57.59 -3.24
CA ARG A 57 -71.24 56.54 -2.31
C ARG A 57 -71.19 57.01 -0.85
N SER A 58 -71.25 58.32 -0.62
CA SER A 58 -71.36 58.94 0.70
C SER A 58 -72.67 58.64 1.45
N GLN A 59 -73.64 57.95 0.82
CA GLN A 59 -74.91 57.56 1.46
C GLN A 59 -75.00 56.11 1.94
N LEU A 60 -73.90 55.34 1.90
CA LEU A 60 -73.85 54.01 2.48
C LEU A 60 -72.72 53.93 3.51
N SER A 61 -72.85 54.76 4.54
CA SER A 61 -72.14 54.58 5.80
C SER A 61 -73.13 53.97 6.77
N ASP A 62 -73.02 52.66 7.02
CA ASP A 62 -73.36 52.09 8.32
C ASP A 62 -72.72 50.71 8.48
N THR A 63 -72.05 50.54 9.62
CA THR A 63 -71.45 49.31 10.17
C THR A 63 -69.97 49.05 9.85
N SER A 64 -69.09 49.72 10.60
CA SER A 64 -67.70 49.32 10.84
C SER A 64 -67.63 48.07 11.76
N PRO A 65 -66.93 46.98 11.40
CA PRO A 65 -66.55 45.94 12.37
C PRO A 65 -65.36 46.39 13.25
N PRO A 66 -65.23 45.86 14.49
CA PRO A 66 -64.25 46.30 15.47
C PRO A 66 -62.79 45.98 15.07
N PRO A 67 -61.78 46.64 15.68
CA PRO A 67 -60.38 46.46 15.32
C PRO A 67 -59.86 45.05 15.63
N SER A 68 -59.17 44.42 14.67
CA SER A 68 -58.47 43.15 14.88
C SER A 68 -57.36 43.29 15.93
N PRO A 69 -57.23 42.33 16.87
CA PRO A 69 -56.13 42.33 17.84
C PRO A 69 -54.78 42.04 17.16
N ALA A 70 -53.71 42.67 17.66
CA ALA A 70 -52.33 42.49 17.18
C ALA A 70 -51.89 41.00 17.20
N PRO A 71 -51.09 40.54 16.23
CA PRO A 71 -50.67 39.14 16.17
C PRO A 71 -49.76 38.80 17.35
N ALA A 72 -50.13 37.74 18.09
CA ALA A 72 -49.37 37.23 19.23
C ALA A 72 -47.99 36.68 18.80
N PRO A 73 -46.95 36.79 19.66
CA PRO A 73 -45.62 36.24 19.37
C PRO A 73 -45.68 34.71 19.23
N GLN A 74 -45.25 34.18 18.08
CA GLN A 74 -45.24 32.73 17.85
C GLN A 74 -44.15 32.04 18.71
N PRO A 75 -44.46 30.89 19.33
CA PRO A 75 -43.50 30.16 20.15
C PRO A 75 -42.41 29.53 19.27
N THR A 76 -41.15 29.74 19.63
CA THR A 76 -40.00 29.11 18.97
C THR A 76 -40.02 27.59 19.19
N PRO A 77 -39.80 26.77 18.15
CA PRO A 77 -39.88 25.32 18.28
C PRO A 77 -38.76 24.79 19.17
N LYS A 78 -39.11 24.17 20.30
CA LYS A 78 -38.17 23.49 21.20
C LYS A 78 -37.62 22.25 20.49
N ARG A 79 -36.33 22.25 20.15
CA ARG A 79 -35.66 21.10 19.51
C ARG A 79 -35.62 19.92 20.49
N SER A 80 -36.16 18.78 20.07
CA SER A 80 -36.18 17.54 20.88
C SER A 80 -34.77 16.97 21.00
N LEU A 81 -34.34 16.65 22.23
CA LEU A 81 -33.04 16.00 22.50
C LEU A 81 -33.05 14.48 22.25
N ARG A 82 -34.23 13.88 22.10
CA ARG A 82 -34.42 12.44 21.88
C ARG A 82 -33.60 11.87 20.69
N PRO A 83 -33.55 12.48 19.49
CA PRO A 83 -32.73 11.97 18.40
C PRO A 83 -31.24 11.93 18.74
N TYR A 84 -30.72 12.87 19.52
CA TYR A 84 -29.33 12.86 19.96
C TYR A 84 -29.08 11.75 20.99
N ILE A 85 -30.02 11.48 21.90
CA ILE A 85 -29.93 10.38 22.86
C ILE A 85 -29.90 9.02 22.14
N TYR A 86 -30.76 8.82 21.14
CA TYR A 86 -30.72 7.59 20.34
C TYR A 86 -29.44 7.51 19.52
N ALA A 87 -29.00 8.62 18.89
CA ALA A 87 -27.76 8.64 18.12
C ALA A 87 -26.54 8.29 18.97
N THR A 88 -26.43 8.83 20.20
CA THR A 88 -25.31 8.50 21.10
C THR A 88 -25.39 7.05 21.59
N LEU A 89 -26.59 6.54 21.89
CA LEU A 89 -26.78 5.15 22.29
C LEU A 89 -26.34 4.17 21.18
N PHE A 90 -26.84 4.37 19.95
CA PHE A 90 -26.47 3.54 18.81
C PHE A 90 -24.98 3.66 18.45
N PHE A 91 -24.41 4.87 18.57
CA PHE A 91 -22.97 5.06 18.36
C PHE A 91 -22.14 4.30 19.40
N MET A 92 -22.51 4.38 20.69
CA MET A 92 -21.81 3.66 21.75
C MET A 92 -21.91 2.15 21.58
N ILE A 93 -23.10 1.62 21.26
CA ILE A 93 -23.30 0.19 20.97
C ILE A 93 -22.48 -0.23 19.74
N GLY A 94 -22.48 0.58 18.68
CA GLY A 94 -21.69 0.30 17.47
C GLY A 94 -20.19 0.27 17.75
N VAL A 95 -19.67 1.20 18.54
CA VAL A 95 -18.25 1.26 18.91
C VAL A 95 -17.86 0.08 19.82
N THR A 96 -18.69 -0.26 20.81
CA THR A 96 -18.40 -1.38 21.72
C THR A 96 -18.49 -2.72 21.00
N ALA A 97 -19.54 -2.95 20.20
CA ALA A 97 -19.67 -4.15 19.39
C ALA A 97 -18.53 -4.25 18.36
N GLY A 98 -18.18 -3.15 17.69
CA GLY A 98 -17.07 -3.09 16.74
C GLY A 98 -15.72 -3.44 17.38
N GLN A 99 -15.43 -2.91 18.58
CA GLN A 99 -14.21 -3.29 19.31
C GLN A 99 -14.23 -4.73 19.80
N TYR A 100 -15.38 -5.21 20.28
CA TYR A 100 -15.51 -6.59 20.72
C TYR A 100 -15.26 -7.59 19.59
N VAL A 101 -15.86 -7.35 18.42
CA VAL A 101 -15.61 -8.14 17.19
C VAL A 101 -14.14 -8.09 16.81
N ARG A 102 -13.50 -6.91 16.86
CA ARG A 102 -12.07 -6.78 16.59
C ARG A 102 -11.22 -7.60 17.57
N LEU A 103 -11.54 -7.61 18.86
CA LEU A 103 -10.79 -8.35 19.87
C LEU A 103 -10.91 -9.87 19.73
N ILE A 104 -12.04 -10.36 19.20
CA ILE A 104 -12.28 -11.80 19.05
C ILE A 104 -11.77 -12.33 17.71
N LEU A 105 -11.95 -11.56 16.62
CA LEU A 105 -11.57 -12.00 15.27
C LEU A 105 -10.17 -11.58 14.85
N ALA A 106 -9.61 -10.49 15.38
CA ALA A 106 -8.26 -10.09 14.99
C ALA A 106 -7.25 -11.07 15.61
N PRO A 107 -6.30 -11.60 14.82
CA PRO A 107 -5.22 -12.40 15.38
C PRO A 107 -4.43 -11.55 16.39
N PRO A 108 -3.85 -12.18 17.42
CA PRO A 108 -3.02 -11.47 18.38
C PRO A 108 -1.90 -10.71 17.67
N PRO A 109 -1.52 -9.51 18.16
CA PRO A 109 -0.46 -8.74 17.55
C PRO A 109 0.86 -9.53 17.58
N LEU A 110 1.62 -9.45 16.49
CA LEU A 110 2.92 -10.11 16.42
C LEU A 110 3.89 -9.53 17.46
N PRO A 111 4.76 -10.35 18.07
CA PRO A 111 5.66 -9.90 19.12
C PRO A 111 6.58 -8.79 18.60
N PRO A 112 6.77 -7.70 19.36
CA PRO A 112 7.68 -6.63 18.94
C PRO A 112 9.12 -7.12 18.99
N ALA A 113 9.95 -6.54 18.13
CA ALA A 113 11.35 -6.95 17.98
C ALA A 113 12.13 -6.79 19.30
N GLY A 114 12.93 -7.80 19.66
CA GLY A 114 13.77 -7.79 20.87
C GLY A 114 13.04 -8.14 22.17
N THR A 115 11.81 -8.66 22.08
CA THR A 115 11.12 -9.29 23.22
C THR A 115 11.54 -10.76 23.35
N LYS A 116 11.33 -11.37 24.53
CA LYS A 116 11.67 -12.78 24.75
C LYS A 116 10.89 -13.70 23.81
N GLU A 117 9.65 -13.34 23.50
CA GLU A 117 8.79 -14.05 22.57
C GLU A 117 9.34 -13.99 21.14
N ASP A 118 9.92 -12.86 20.74
CA ASP A 118 10.59 -12.69 19.45
C ASP A 118 11.84 -13.58 19.35
N ASP A 119 12.67 -13.62 20.40
CA ASP A 119 13.87 -14.48 20.43
C ASP A 119 13.53 -15.98 20.32
N ILE A 120 12.47 -16.41 20.99
CA ILE A 120 11.95 -17.78 20.88
C ILE A 120 11.49 -18.06 19.44
N MET A 121 10.79 -17.10 18.82
CA MET A 121 10.32 -17.22 17.45
C MET A 121 11.49 -17.26 16.45
N ILE A 122 12.52 -16.42 16.62
CA ILE A 122 13.73 -16.44 15.80
C ILE A 122 14.42 -17.80 15.91
N THR A 123 14.60 -18.31 17.13
CA THR A 123 15.20 -19.64 17.36
C THR A 123 14.38 -20.75 16.71
N TYR A 124 13.05 -20.67 16.82
CA TYR A 124 12.15 -21.60 16.14
C TYR A 124 12.32 -21.54 14.61
N LEU A 125 12.35 -20.34 14.02
CA LEU A 125 12.52 -20.13 12.58
C LEU A 125 13.88 -20.63 12.09
N GLN A 126 14.95 -20.42 12.84
CA GLN A 126 16.29 -20.97 12.54
C GLN A 126 16.26 -22.50 12.51
N ASN A 127 15.58 -23.13 13.47
CA ASN A 127 15.41 -24.59 13.52
C ASN A 127 14.54 -25.15 12.40
N GLN A 128 13.59 -24.37 11.89
CA GLN A 128 12.81 -24.76 10.70
C GLN A 128 13.65 -24.60 9.44
N ALA A 129 14.38 -23.49 9.32
CA ALA A 129 15.21 -23.21 8.16
C ALA A 129 16.35 -24.23 8.00
N SER A 130 16.94 -24.71 9.09
CA SER A 130 17.99 -25.75 9.05
C SER A 130 17.51 -27.11 8.52
N LYS A 131 16.19 -27.36 8.53
CA LYS A 131 15.57 -28.56 7.96
C LYS A 131 15.27 -28.42 6.47
N LEU A 132 15.36 -27.22 5.91
CA LEU A 132 15.06 -26.99 4.50
C LEU A 132 16.12 -27.68 3.62
N PRO A 133 15.71 -28.46 2.60
CA PRO A 133 16.65 -29.16 1.72
C PRO A 133 17.65 -28.22 1.04
N ILE A 134 17.19 -27.03 0.64
CA ILE A 134 18.06 -26.02 0.00
C ILE A 134 19.18 -25.56 0.95
N VAL A 135 18.87 -25.30 2.21
CA VAL A 135 19.85 -24.86 3.23
C VAL A 135 20.86 -25.98 3.48
N GLN A 136 20.41 -27.23 3.60
CA GLN A 136 21.29 -28.38 3.80
C GLN A 136 22.19 -28.63 2.61
N SER A 137 21.65 -28.60 1.39
CA SER A 137 22.42 -28.81 0.16
C SER A 137 23.53 -27.76 -0.02
N LEU A 138 23.20 -26.48 0.17
CA LEU A 138 24.17 -25.38 0.05
C LEU A 138 25.17 -25.36 1.21
N SER A 139 24.79 -25.82 2.40
CA SER A 139 25.73 -25.88 3.54
C SER A 139 26.69 -27.06 3.45
N SER A 140 26.34 -28.11 2.70
CA SER A 140 27.16 -29.32 2.55
C SER A 140 28.22 -29.19 1.47
N ASP A 141 28.00 -28.30 0.50
CA ASP A 141 28.89 -28.09 -0.63
C ASP A 141 30.01 -27.08 -0.26
N PRO A 142 31.30 -27.46 -0.39
CA PRO A 142 32.42 -26.60 -0.03
C PRO A 142 32.56 -25.34 -0.92
N ASN A 143 31.95 -25.33 -2.11
CA ASN A 143 31.97 -24.18 -3.00
C ASN A 143 31.08 -23.04 -2.52
N TRP A 144 30.20 -23.31 -1.56
CA TRP A 144 29.28 -22.34 -0.99
C TRP A 144 29.73 -21.91 0.40
N VAL A 145 30.05 -20.62 0.51
CA VAL A 145 30.30 -19.97 1.80
C VAL A 145 29.01 -19.31 2.25
N HIS A 146 28.62 -19.54 3.50
CA HIS A 146 27.41 -18.94 4.07
C HIS A 146 27.73 -17.96 5.19
N HIS A 147 26.82 -17.01 5.38
CA HIS A 147 26.86 -16.07 6.50
C HIS A 147 25.43 -15.72 6.92
N ASP A 148 25.21 -15.63 8.23
CA ASP A 148 23.94 -15.18 8.79
C ASP A 148 23.84 -13.65 8.70
N ALA A 149 22.79 -13.15 8.07
CA ALA A 149 22.64 -11.71 7.86
C ALA A 149 22.70 -10.95 9.20
N TYR A 150 23.35 -9.78 9.16
CA TYR A 150 23.40 -8.81 10.25
C TYR A 150 24.17 -9.21 11.52
N THR A 151 24.72 -10.42 11.58
CA THR A 151 25.60 -10.86 12.68
C THR A 151 26.88 -10.04 12.78
N SER A 152 27.40 -9.57 11.64
CA SER A 152 28.61 -8.74 11.54
C SER A 152 28.39 -7.25 11.89
N LEU A 153 27.13 -6.82 12.12
CA LEU A 153 26.82 -5.41 12.35
C LEU A 153 26.74 -5.06 13.86
N PRO A 154 27.45 -4.01 14.32
CA PRO A 154 27.33 -3.51 15.68
C PRO A 154 25.92 -3.04 16.01
N ASN A 155 25.47 -3.23 17.26
CA ASN A 155 24.10 -2.92 17.69
C ASN A 155 23.69 -1.45 17.44
N HIS A 156 24.61 -0.50 17.57
CA HIS A 156 24.32 0.93 17.34
C HIS A 156 24.09 1.27 15.86
N GLU A 157 24.66 0.53 14.91
CA GLU A 157 24.41 0.74 13.48
C GLU A 157 23.07 0.13 13.04
N ARG A 158 22.58 -0.89 13.77
CA ARG A 158 21.38 -1.63 13.37
C ARG A 158 20.13 -0.77 13.34
N SER A 159 20.00 0.17 14.27
CA SER A 159 18.86 1.10 14.37
C SER A 159 18.78 2.08 13.20
N HIS A 160 19.91 2.41 12.58
CA HIS A 160 19.99 3.37 11.48
C HIS A 160 19.77 2.75 10.09
N ARG A 161 19.66 1.42 10.01
CA ARG A 161 19.42 0.69 8.76
C ARG A 161 17.99 0.18 8.68
N LEU A 162 17.43 0.22 7.49
CA LEU A 162 16.03 -0.16 7.26
C LEU A 162 15.75 -1.63 7.63
N THR A 163 16.64 -2.54 7.23
CA THR A 163 16.41 -3.99 7.36
C THR A 163 16.67 -4.52 8.78
N THR A 164 17.62 -3.92 9.50
CA THR A 164 17.98 -4.33 10.88
C THR A 164 17.36 -3.48 11.97
N GLY A 165 16.71 -2.38 11.62
CA GLY A 165 16.03 -1.49 12.55
C GLY A 165 14.51 -1.64 12.44
N PRO A 166 13.82 -0.80 11.65
CA PRO A 166 12.36 -0.84 11.53
C PRO A 166 11.77 -2.20 11.12
N LEU A 167 12.50 -2.96 10.30
CA LEU A 167 12.07 -4.28 9.81
C LEU A 167 12.67 -5.46 10.59
N ALA A 168 13.21 -5.21 11.79
CA ALA A 168 13.77 -6.24 12.65
C ALA A 168 12.70 -7.16 13.29
N GLY A 169 13.20 -8.29 13.82
CA GLY A 169 12.41 -9.31 14.52
C GLY A 169 11.72 -10.31 13.58
N ALA A 170 11.24 -11.41 14.17
CA ALA A 170 10.55 -12.49 13.48
C ALA A 170 9.22 -12.06 12.85
N ARG A 171 8.62 -10.99 13.37
CA ARG A 171 7.41 -10.39 12.78
C ARG A 171 7.63 -9.81 11.39
N ALA A 172 8.87 -9.44 11.04
CA ALA A 172 9.25 -8.82 9.78
C ALA A 172 10.31 -9.67 9.06
N ILE A 173 11.45 -9.10 8.65
CA ILE A 173 12.50 -9.83 7.91
C ILE A 173 13.65 -10.30 8.81
N GLY A 174 13.69 -9.83 10.06
CA GLY A 174 14.72 -10.21 11.04
C GLY A 174 14.55 -11.60 11.66
N GLY A 175 13.55 -12.37 11.24
CA GLY A 175 13.31 -13.73 11.74
C GLY A 175 14.36 -14.73 11.30
N TYR A 176 14.65 -14.76 10.00
CA TYR A 176 15.68 -15.60 9.42
C TYR A 176 16.13 -15.03 8.08
N GLN A 177 17.43 -14.84 7.93
CA GLN A 177 18.03 -14.49 6.66
C GLN A 177 19.46 -15.05 6.61
N ARG A 178 19.67 -16.04 5.75
CA ARG A 178 20.98 -16.65 5.51
C ARG A 178 21.38 -16.47 4.07
N ILE A 179 22.60 -15.99 3.85
CA ILE A 179 23.13 -15.70 2.53
C ILE A 179 24.23 -16.71 2.24
N PHE A 180 24.12 -17.36 1.08
CA PHE A 180 25.09 -18.28 0.52
C PHE A 180 25.73 -17.62 -0.69
N TYR A 181 27.04 -17.74 -0.81
CA TYR A 181 27.82 -17.20 -1.92
C TYR A 181 28.69 -18.32 -2.50
N ASN A 182 28.63 -18.47 -3.81
CA ASN A 182 29.47 -19.42 -4.53
C ASN A 182 30.80 -18.76 -4.92
N THR A 183 31.91 -19.34 -4.49
CA THR A 183 33.26 -18.80 -4.74
C THR A 183 33.72 -18.92 -6.18
N GLU A 184 33.20 -19.89 -6.95
CA GLU A 184 33.58 -20.13 -8.34
C GLU A 184 32.69 -19.37 -9.32
N SER A 185 31.36 -19.44 -9.15
CA SER A 185 30.41 -18.82 -10.09
C SER A 185 30.10 -17.36 -9.78
N GLY A 186 30.38 -16.89 -8.55
CA GLY A 186 29.99 -15.56 -8.08
C GLY A 186 28.48 -15.42 -7.79
N GLU A 187 27.72 -16.51 -7.89
CA GLU A 187 26.30 -16.54 -7.59
C GLU A 187 26.04 -16.35 -6.08
N THR A 188 24.89 -15.75 -5.77
CA THR A 188 24.45 -15.54 -4.39
C THR A 188 23.04 -16.07 -4.21
N VAL A 189 22.82 -16.87 -3.18
CA VAL A 189 21.51 -17.42 -2.82
C VAL A 189 21.16 -16.97 -1.42
N SER A 190 20.05 -16.25 -1.24
CA SER A 190 19.55 -15.81 0.06
C SER A 190 18.30 -16.59 0.43
N VAL A 191 18.28 -17.23 1.58
CA VAL A 191 17.08 -17.86 2.16
C VAL A 191 16.53 -16.94 3.23
N ILE A 192 15.28 -16.50 3.06
CA ILE A 192 14.69 -15.42 3.87
C ILE A 192 13.31 -15.82 4.37
N TRP A 193 13.02 -15.49 5.63
CA TRP A 193 11.67 -15.55 6.20
C TRP A 193 10.95 -14.21 6.02
N PHE A 194 9.75 -14.26 5.46
CA PHE A 194 8.88 -13.11 5.31
C PHE A 194 7.83 -13.12 6.42
N GLY A 195 7.97 -12.28 7.44
CA GLY A 195 7.00 -12.20 8.54
C GLY A 195 5.67 -11.52 8.20
N GLY A 196 4.69 -11.60 9.09
CA GLY A 196 3.35 -11.04 8.89
C GLY A 196 3.26 -9.51 8.99
N ALA A 197 4.18 -8.84 9.68
CA ALA A 197 4.13 -7.38 9.90
C ALA A 197 4.54 -6.56 8.65
N ILE A 198 5.07 -7.22 7.63
CA ILE A 198 5.44 -6.60 6.33
C ILE A 198 4.36 -6.81 5.27
N ALA A 199 3.15 -7.23 5.66
CA ALA A 199 2.02 -7.35 4.76
C ALA A 199 1.59 -5.99 4.21
N GLY A 200 1.44 -5.87 2.89
CA GLY A 200 0.82 -4.70 2.25
C GLY A 200 -0.68 -4.90 2.03
N TRP A 201 -1.08 -6.13 1.72
CA TRP A 201 -2.46 -6.61 1.65
C TRP A 201 -2.60 -7.80 2.61
N PRO A 202 -3.78 -8.09 3.18
CA PRO A 202 -3.96 -9.25 4.06
C PRO A 202 -3.35 -10.53 3.49
N GLY A 203 -2.31 -11.04 4.17
CA GLY A 203 -1.58 -12.25 3.79
C GLY A 203 -0.53 -12.11 2.67
N VAL A 204 -0.36 -10.92 2.08
CA VAL A 204 0.58 -10.68 0.98
C VAL A 204 1.61 -9.63 1.39
N THR A 205 2.89 -9.96 1.24
CA THR A 205 4.01 -9.06 1.52
C THR A 205 3.94 -7.81 0.67
N HIS A 206 4.22 -6.67 1.28
CA HIS A 206 4.32 -5.38 0.61
C HIS A 206 5.40 -5.40 -0.48
N GLY A 207 5.04 -5.08 -1.73
CA GLY A 207 5.94 -5.14 -2.87
C GLY A 207 7.22 -4.31 -2.70
N GLY A 208 7.17 -3.18 -1.98
CA GLY A 208 8.35 -2.37 -1.66
C GLY A 208 9.33 -3.02 -0.67
N VAL A 209 8.85 -3.89 0.24
CA VAL A 209 9.74 -4.66 1.12
C VAL A 209 10.43 -5.75 0.30
N THR A 210 9.67 -6.41 -0.60
CA THR A 210 10.23 -7.35 -1.56
C THR A 210 11.28 -6.68 -2.46
N ALA A 211 11.00 -5.48 -2.97
CA ALA A 211 11.95 -4.70 -3.78
C ALA A 211 13.24 -4.41 -3.00
N THR A 212 13.11 -3.98 -1.75
CA THR A 212 14.26 -3.71 -0.87
C THR A 212 15.13 -4.96 -0.68
N LEU A 213 14.53 -6.13 -0.45
CA LEU A 213 15.27 -7.39 -0.28
C LEU A 213 15.92 -7.88 -1.58
N MET A 214 15.26 -7.66 -2.73
CA MET A 214 15.84 -7.96 -4.04
C MET A 214 17.05 -7.06 -4.31
N ASP A 215 16.94 -5.75 -4.06
CA ASP A 215 18.06 -4.80 -4.18
C ASP A 215 19.23 -5.18 -3.27
N GLU A 216 18.96 -5.53 -2.01
CA GLU A 216 19.99 -5.95 -1.06
C GLU A 216 20.71 -7.23 -1.51
N SER A 217 19.97 -8.20 -2.07
CA SER A 217 20.53 -9.48 -2.54
C SER A 217 21.32 -9.32 -3.85
N LEU A 218 20.77 -8.58 -4.81
CA LEU A 218 21.45 -8.24 -6.06
C LEU A 218 22.71 -7.41 -5.81
N GLY A 219 22.64 -6.45 -4.89
CA GLY A 219 23.75 -5.60 -4.52
C GLY A 219 24.87 -6.38 -3.86
N ARG A 220 24.57 -7.34 -2.98
CA ARG A 220 25.59 -8.24 -2.40
C ARG A 220 26.33 -9.03 -3.47
N CYS A 221 25.61 -9.58 -4.45
CA CYS A 221 26.20 -10.29 -5.57
C CYS A 221 27.10 -9.36 -6.41
N ALA A 222 26.59 -8.18 -6.80
CA ALA A 222 27.33 -7.22 -7.63
C ALA A 222 28.57 -6.64 -6.94
N ILE A 223 28.47 -6.29 -5.66
CA ILE A 223 29.57 -5.68 -4.89
C ILE A 223 30.77 -6.60 -4.82
N ARG A 224 30.56 -7.92 -4.73
CA ARG A 224 31.63 -8.92 -4.71
C ARG A 224 32.37 -9.03 -6.05
N GLN A 225 31.71 -8.66 -7.15
CA GLN A 225 32.32 -8.65 -8.48
C GLN A 225 33.25 -7.44 -8.71
N PHE A 226 33.12 -6.37 -7.91
CA PHE A 226 33.97 -5.19 -8.05
C PHE A 226 35.28 -5.33 -7.27
N PRO A 227 36.44 -4.93 -7.84
CA PRO A 227 37.73 -4.97 -7.13
C PRO A 227 37.73 -4.18 -5.81
N GLY A 228 36.99 -3.07 -5.77
CA GLY A 228 36.87 -2.22 -4.59
C GLY A 228 35.86 -2.70 -3.55
N ARG A 229 35.12 -3.80 -3.82
CA ARG A 229 34.01 -4.30 -2.97
C ARG A 229 33.07 -3.20 -2.51
N THR A 230 32.66 -2.38 -3.46
CA THR A 230 31.79 -1.23 -3.21
C THR A 230 31.04 -0.87 -4.47
N GLY A 231 29.81 -0.39 -4.33
CA GLY A 231 28.95 -0.03 -5.46
C GLY A 231 27.61 0.50 -4.99
N VAL A 232 26.91 1.15 -5.90
CA VAL A 232 25.54 1.66 -5.69
C VAL A 232 24.62 1.17 -6.80
N THR A 233 23.35 1.02 -6.51
CA THR A 233 22.32 0.67 -7.49
C THR A 233 22.10 1.84 -8.44
N ALA A 234 22.26 1.63 -9.75
CA ALA A 234 21.96 2.61 -10.78
C ALA A 234 20.59 2.36 -11.44
N ASN A 235 20.22 1.10 -11.60
CA ASN A 235 18.91 0.69 -12.11
C ASN A 235 18.48 -0.59 -11.38
N LEU A 236 17.20 -0.66 -11.03
CA LEU A 236 16.53 -1.82 -10.47
C LEU A 236 15.19 -1.99 -11.19
N GLU A 237 15.08 -3.06 -11.98
CA GLU A 237 13.86 -3.47 -12.66
C GLU A 237 13.29 -4.72 -11.97
N LEU A 238 12.00 -4.70 -11.67
CA LEU A 238 11.29 -5.77 -10.96
C LEU A 238 9.99 -6.13 -11.68
N ASN A 239 9.81 -7.41 -11.95
CA ASN A 239 8.59 -7.98 -12.51
C ASN A 239 7.90 -8.85 -11.46
N TYR A 240 6.78 -8.38 -10.92
CA TYR A 240 5.97 -9.12 -9.95
C TYR A 240 5.01 -10.06 -10.67
N LEU A 241 5.35 -11.35 -10.69
CA LEU A 241 4.60 -12.38 -11.42
C LEU A 241 3.50 -13.02 -10.56
N LYS A 242 3.79 -13.26 -9.28
CA LYS A 242 2.87 -13.90 -8.32
C LYS A 242 2.97 -13.23 -6.94
N PRO A 243 1.88 -13.21 -6.15
CA PRO A 243 1.91 -12.65 -4.81
C PRO A 243 2.88 -13.44 -3.91
N VAL A 244 3.67 -12.69 -3.14
CA VAL A 244 4.53 -13.24 -2.08
C VAL A 244 3.70 -13.28 -0.81
N VAL A 245 3.44 -14.46 -0.27
CA VAL A 245 2.63 -14.63 0.94
C VAL A 245 3.48 -14.42 2.20
N THR A 246 2.89 -13.80 3.21
CA THR A 246 3.57 -13.62 4.50
C THR A 246 3.57 -14.92 5.32
N ASN A 247 4.44 -14.97 6.33
CA ASN A 247 4.72 -16.11 7.19
C ASN A 247 5.18 -17.34 6.40
N SER A 248 6.12 -17.13 5.48
CA SER A 248 6.68 -18.20 4.64
C SER A 248 8.14 -17.95 4.31
N PHE A 249 8.86 -19.03 4.00
CA PHE A 249 10.24 -18.96 3.53
C PHE A 249 10.30 -18.80 2.01
N TYR A 250 11.25 -17.98 1.57
CA TYR A 250 11.53 -17.71 0.17
C TYR A 250 13.02 -17.82 -0.11
N VAL A 251 13.34 -18.10 -1.37
CA VAL A 251 14.71 -18.17 -1.87
C VAL A 251 14.90 -17.11 -2.93
N ILE A 252 15.92 -16.26 -2.75
CA ILE A 252 16.37 -15.32 -3.77
C ILE A 252 17.65 -15.86 -4.38
N ARG A 253 17.66 -16.12 -5.68
CA ARG A 253 18.85 -16.52 -6.43
C ARG A 253 19.31 -15.35 -7.28
N ALA A 254 20.51 -14.86 -7.05
CA ALA A 254 21.13 -13.78 -7.81
C ALA A 254 22.36 -14.31 -8.56
N VAL A 255 22.43 -14.01 -9.85
CA VAL A 255 23.47 -14.47 -10.77
C VAL A 255 24.08 -13.25 -11.45
N PRO A 256 25.41 -13.06 -11.38
CA PRO A 256 26.07 -11.98 -12.10
C PRO A 256 26.07 -12.28 -13.61
N GLU A 257 25.75 -11.28 -14.44
CA GLU A 257 25.82 -11.45 -15.88
C GLU A 257 27.26 -11.43 -16.39
N LEU A 258 27.53 -12.17 -17.47
CA LEU A 258 28.83 -12.19 -18.13
C LEU A 258 29.18 -10.79 -18.67
N GLY A 259 30.44 -10.39 -18.53
CA GLY A 259 30.91 -9.09 -19.01
C GLY A 259 30.86 -7.97 -17.97
N ALA A 260 30.88 -8.30 -16.67
CA ALA A 260 31.10 -7.31 -15.63
C ALA A 260 32.40 -6.54 -15.88
N THR A 261 32.31 -5.21 -15.80
CA THR A 261 33.48 -4.32 -15.84
C THR A 261 33.85 -3.94 -14.42
N GLU A 262 35.03 -3.34 -14.22
CA GLU A 262 35.46 -2.86 -12.91
C GLU A 262 34.51 -1.83 -12.26
N ARG A 263 33.60 -1.24 -13.05
CA ARG A 263 32.72 -0.14 -12.61
C ARG A 263 31.24 -0.36 -12.89
N LYS A 264 30.87 -1.40 -13.63
CA LYS A 264 29.48 -1.71 -13.99
C LYS A 264 29.30 -3.22 -13.98
N CYS A 265 28.31 -3.68 -13.24
CA CYS A 265 27.94 -5.09 -13.17
C CYS A 265 26.42 -5.20 -13.30
N TRP A 266 25.98 -5.99 -14.28
CA TRP A 266 24.58 -6.40 -14.40
C TRP A 266 24.38 -7.68 -13.60
N VAL A 267 23.30 -7.74 -12.82
CA VAL A 267 22.94 -8.92 -12.05
C VAL A 267 21.47 -9.20 -12.29
N SER A 268 21.16 -10.46 -12.53
CA SER A 268 19.79 -10.96 -12.66
C SER A 268 19.45 -11.78 -11.42
N ALA A 269 18.22 -11.67 -10.91
CA ALA A 269 17.77 -12.46 -9.78
C ALA A 269 16.32 -12.93 -9.92
N ARG A 270 16.01 -14.01 -9.22
CA ARG A 270 14.66 -14.55 -9.07
C ARG A 270 14.34 -14.79 -7.61
N LEU A 271 13.11 -14.44 -7.22
CA LEU A 271 12.52 -14.80 -5.94
C LEU A 271 11.57 -15.97 -6.16
N GLU A 272 11.85 -17.08 -5.50
CA GLU A 272 11.20 -18.38 -5.66
C GLU A 272 10.62 -18.85 -4.33
N THR A 273 9.49 -19.56 -4.40
CA THR A 273 9.00 -20.36 -3.26
C THR A 273 9.92 -21.57 -3.03
N LEU A 274 9.72 -22.28 -1.92
CA LEU A 274 10.47 -23.51 -1.63
C LEU A 274 10.23 -24.61 -2.68
N GLU A 275 9.10 -24.57 -3.37
CA GLU A 275 8.71 -25.48 -4.46
C GLU A 275 9.28 -25.05 -5.83
N GLY A 276 10.05 -23.95 -5.89
CA GLY A 276 10.66 -23.44 -7.12
C GLY A 276 9.73 -22.59 -7.99
N VAL A 277 8.61 -22.12 -7.45
CA VAL A 277 7.70 -21.23 -8.18
C VAL A 277 8.24 -19.80 -8.15
N VAL A 278 8.52 -19.23 -9.32
CA VAL A 278 8.99 -17.84 -9.44
C VAL A 278 7.84 -16.87 -9.14
N CYS A 279 8.06 -16.00 -8.15
CA CYS A 279 7.12 -14.94 -7.76
C CYS A 279 7.56 -13.58 -8.28
N VAL A 280 8.87 -13.29 -8.27
CA VAL A 280 9.41 -12.00 -8.74
C VAL A 280 10.68 -12.25 -9.54
N GLU A 281 10.81 -11.61 -10.69
CA GLU A 281 12.06 -11.53 -11.43
C GLU A 281 12.64 -10.12 -11.31
N ALA A 282 13.97 -10.04 -11.27
CA ALA A 282 14.67 -8.79 -11.09
C ALA A 282 15.90 -8.70 -11.98
N LYS A 283 16.17 -7.51 -12.51
CA LYS A 283 17.42 -7.18 -13.18
C LYS A 283 17.92 -5.84 -12.67
N ALA A 284 19.17 -5.77 -12.29
CA ALA A 284 19.76 -4.56 -11.74
C ALA A 284 21.14 -4.27 -12.32
N LEU A 285 21.43 -2.98 -12.42
CA LEU A 285 22.75 -2.45 -12.78
C LEU A 285 23.35 -1.79 -11.55
N PHE A 286 24.52 -2.26 -11.15
CA PHE A 286 25.32 -1.64 -10.10
C PHE A 286 26.51 -0.91 -10.71
N VAL A 287 26.85 0.23 -10.12
CA VAL A 287 27.97 1.05 -10.58
C VAL A 287 28.87 1.53 -9.44
N VAL A 288 30.15 1.69 -9.73
CA VAL A 288 31.12 2.29 -8.81
C VAL A 288 31.23 3.79 -9.12
N PRO A 289 30.80 4.69 -8.21
CA PRO A 289 30.85 6.13 -8.46
C PRO A 289 32.30 6.64 -8.54
N LYS A 290 32.59 7.51 -9.52
CA LYS A 290 33.94 8.08 -9.71
C LYS A 290 34.30 9.18 -8.71
N LYS A 291 33.30 9.96 -8.30
CA LYS A 291 33.49 11.23 -7.57
C LYS A 291 33.33 11.10 -6.06
N TYR A 292 32.92 9.93 -5.56
CA TYR A 292 32.65 9.70 -4.15
C TYR A 292 33.49 8.52 -3.67
N ALA A 293 34.27 8.75 -2.62
CA ALA A 293 34.98 7.69 -1.94
C ALA A 293 33.97 6.90 -1.10
N THR A 294 33.66 5.69 -1.56
CA THR A 294 32.83 4.76 -0.79
C THR A 294 33.71 3.93 0.15
N ARG A 295 33.20 3.64 1.35
CA ARG A 295 33.88 2.77 2.31
C ARG A 295 34.07 1.40 1.66
N LYS A 296 35.31 0.91 1.62
CA LYS A 296 35.59 -0.48 1.24
C LYS A 296 35.02 -1.40 2.29
N ILE A 297 34.29 -2.41 1.84
CA ILE A 297 33.69 -3.40 2.72
C ILE A 297 34.71 -4.53 2.89
N GLU A 298 35.26 -4.64 4.10
CA GLU A 298 36.16 -5.73 4.51
C GLU A 298 35.36 -6.79 5.27
N GLY A 299 35.61 -8.08 5.00
CA GLY A 299 34.97 -9.22 5.69
C GLY A 299 33.91 -9.98 4.88
N ALA A 300 33.18 -10.85 5.58
CA ALA A 300 32.06 -11.63 5.04
C ALA A 300 30.79 -10.77 4.99
N PHE A 301 30.26 -10.56 3.78
CA PHE A 301 29.10 -9.71 3.50
C PHE A 301 28.05 -10.42 2.65
#